data_AF-A0A7X8PV64-F1
#
_entry.id   AF-A0A7X8PV64-F1
#
_cell.length_a   1.000
_cell.length_b   1.000
_cell.length_c   1.000
_cell.angle_alpha   90.00
_cell.angle_beta   90.00
_cell.angle_gamma   90.00
#
_symmetry.space_group_name_H-M   'P 1'
#
loop_
_entity.id
_entity.type
_entity.pdbx_description
1 polymer ?
#
loop_
_entity_poly.entity_id
_entity_poly.type
_entity_poly.pdbx_seq_one_letter_code
_entity_poly.pdbx_strand_id
1 'polypeptide(L)'
;MKTKIIFCLVAILSLVSVKTTLAQNFKENVFIYTIIDDSSVEIIIDGSSEINSSNIVIPETVNYDAKTYSVTSIGKEAFKYYSIINNIDMPKSITRIGNEAFALCGLTSVTIPDGVTYIGEGAFSGCSKLTSASIPSSVTCIGNGAFSACDSLTMVNVDGNNKHYTSIEGILFSKNNDTLVCFPAGKSKTSYTISNVMSIQERAFEGCKKLTSVTIPSSVTSIGNSAFLDCTGLESITIGNGVNSIGNSAFAWCTSLNSVTIPNSITNIGDGAFACSGLLSVTIPGSVVSIGDGAFDSCSRLISVTIEKGVNNIGENTFSSCIDLTTVSIPSTVTSIGNGAFAGNYYLSKVIFHNPTPPVINKNVFSYLKKSVLYVPASAVETYKNAEVWKNFNQILPLEDPSNINSTYFNLIVSPNPAKDVVYFSEKVNKVSVYSLQSNLVYQTVINGNEMNISHLQNGMYMLRIYVTETDVVDMKVIKQ
;
A
#
# COMPACT_ATOMS: atom_id res chain seq x y z
N MET A 1 -17.20 19.91 -12.79
CA MET A 1 -17.41 19.56 -14.21
C MET A 1 -17.24 18.04 -14.30
N LYS A 2 -18.21 17.33 -14.87
CA LYS A 2 -18.55 15.90 -14.60
C LYS A 2 -17.38 14.90 -14.73
N THR A 3 -16.97 14.29 -13.61
CA THR A 3 -16.05 13.14 -13.56
C THR A 3 -16.81 11.88 -14.02
N LYS A 4 -16.55 11.41 -15.25
CA LYS A 4 -16.99 10.10 -15.71
C LYS A 4 -15.99 9.06 -15.19
N ILE A 5 -16.26 8.52 -14.01
CA ILE A 5 -15.69 7.23 -13.58
C ILE A 5 -16.42 6.18 -14.42
N ILE A 6 -15.74 5.60 -15.41
CA ILE A 6 -16.28 4.48 -16.20
C ILE A 6 -16.21 3.25 -15.30
N PHE A 7 -17.31 2.96 -14.59
CA PHE A 7 -17.56 1.63 -14.06
C PHE A 7 -17.72 0.67 -15.25
N CYS A 8 -16.95 -0.42 -15.28
CA CYS A 8 -17.10 -1.52 -16.25
C CYS A 8 -18.37 -2.31 -15.91
N LEU A 9 -19.55 -1.69 -16.08
CA LEU A 9 -20.87 -2.26 -15.86
C LEU A 9 -21.59 -2.32 -17.22
N VAL A 10 -21.40 -3.44 -17.92
CA VAL A 10 -22.27 -3.83 -19.03
C VAL A 10 -23.14 -4.97 -18.52
N ALA A 11 -24.30 -4.60 -17.97
CA ALA A 11 -25.40 -5.55 -17.78
C ALA A 11 -26.13 -5.67 -19.11
N ILE A 12 -26.04 -6.84 -19.74
CA ILE A 12 -26.92 -7.23 -20.84
C ILE A 12 -28.26 -7.62 -20.21
N LEU A 13 -29.30 -6.82 -20.47
CA LEU A 13 -30.69 -7.15 -20.17
C LEU A 13 -31.52 -6.87 -21.42
N SER A 14 -31.57 -7.85 -22.32
CA SER A 14 -32.68 -8.02 -23.24
C SER A 14 -33.62 -9.08 -22.66
N LEU A 15 -34.87 -8.69 -22.44
CA LEU A 15 -35.94 -9.57 -21.99
C LEU A 15 -36.21 -10.64 -23.05
N VAL A 16 -35.61 -11.81 -22.89
CA VAL A 16 -36.08 -13.07 -23.45
C VAL A 16 -36.36 -13.99 -22.27
N SER A 17 -37.53 -14.62 -22.27
CA SER A 17 -37.98 -15.57 -21.25
C SER A 17 -36.90 -16.60 -20.90
N VAL A 18 -36.16 -16.37 -19.82
CA VAL A 18 -35.12 -17.30 -19.33
C VAL A 18 -35.82 -18.51 -18.72
N LYS A 19 -35.88 -19.60 -19.47
CA LYS A 19 -35.90 -20.93 -18.84
C LYS A 19 -34.58 -21.03 -18.10
N THR A 20 -34.63 -21.03 -16.77
CA THR A 20 -33.49 -21.33 -15.91
C THR A 20 -33.14 -22.81 -16.03
N THR A 21 -32.48 -23.16 -17.13
CA THR A 21 -31.76 -24.43 -17.25
C THR A 21 -30.55 -24.33 -16.33
N LEU A 22 -30.39 -25.28 -15.41
CA LEU A 22 -29.17 -25.38 -14.59
C LEU A 22 -27.95 -25.38 -15.54
N ALA A 23 -26.91 -24.62 -15.20
CA ALA A 23 -25.66 -24.64 -15.94
C ALA A 23 -25.17 -26.08 -16.03
N GLN A 24 -25.17 -26.63 -17.24
CA GLN A 24 -24.81 -28.03 -17.48
C GLN A 24 -23.32 -28.09 -17.77
N ASN A 25 -22.62 -28.84 -16.92
CA ASN A 25 -21.20 -29.08 -17.07
C ASN A 25 -20.97 -30.42 -17.77
N PHE A 26 -19.97 -30.47 -18.64
CA PHE A 26 -19.50 -31.72 -19.21
C PHE A 26 -17.99 -31.70 -19.35
N LYS A 27 -17.36 -32.88 -19.25
CA LYS A 27 -15.92 -33.04 -19.41
C LYS A 27 -15.64 -33.57 -20.79
N GLU A 28 -14.67 -32.96 -21.47
CA GLU A 28 -14.12 -33.47 -22.72
C GLU A 28 -12.60 -33.28 -22.69
N ASN A 29 -11.87 -34.38 -22.84
CA ASN A 29 -10.42 -34.45 -22.60
C ASN A 29 -10.03 -33.95 -21.19
N VAL A 30 -9.12 -32.98 -21.12
CA VAL A 30 -8.59 -32.39 -19.89
C VAL A 30 -9.43 -31.21 -19.39
N PHE A 31 -10.40 -30.75 -20.16
CA PHE A 31 -11.19 -29.57 -19.84
C PHE A 31 -12.58 -29.94 -19.35
N ILE A 32 -13.12 -29.11 -18.47
CA ILE A 32 -14.53 -29.10 -18.11
C ILE A 32 -15.16 -27.88 -18.78
N TYR A 33 -16.31 -28.07 -19.38
CA TYR A 33 -17.04 -27.04 -20.09
C TYR A 33 -18.37 -26.79 -19.39
N THR A 34 -18.74 -25.51 -19.29
CA THR A 34 -20.08 -25.09 -18.86
C THR A 34 -20.83 -24.55 -20.08
N ILE A 35 -22.03 -25.08 -20.36
CA ILE A 35 -22.89 -24.51 -21.40
C ILE A 35 -23.41 -23.15 -20.91
N ILE A 36 -23.10 -22.09 -21.66
CA ILE A 36 -23.50 -20.71 -21.31
C ILE A 36 -24.70 -20.23 -22.13
N ASP A 37 -24.87 -20.74 -23.35
CA ASP A 37 -26.03 -20.48 -24.22
C ASP A 37 -26.24 -21.62 -25.22
N ASP A 38 -27.19 -21.44 -26.15
CA ASP A 38 -27.54 -22.43 -27.17
C ASP A 38 -26.41 -22.74 -28.18
N SER A 39 -25.27 -22.10 -28.13
CA SER A 39 -24.18 -22.26 -29.09
C SER A 39 -22.79 -22.18 -28.49
N SER A 40 -22.67 -21.77 -27.22
CA SER A 40 -21.38 -21.45 -26.62
C SER A 40 -21.14 -22.17 -25.31
N VAL A 41 -19.85 -22.40 -25.03
CA VAL A 41 -19.36 -22.93 -23.75
C VAL A 41 -18.23 -22.08 -23.18
N GLU A 42 -18.11 -22.11 -21.85
CA GLU A 42 -16.98 -21.58 -21.08
C GLU A 42 -16.12 -22.75 -20.58
N ILE A 43 -14.80 -22.64 -20.68
CA ILE A 43 -13.88 -23.57 -20.02
C ILE A 43 -13.80 -23.24 -18.54
N ILE A 44 -14.04 -24.24 -17.71
CA ILE A 44 -13.75 -24.22 -16.28
C ILE A 44 -12.80 -25.37 -15.95
N ILE A 45 -12.11 -25.25 -14.82
CA ILE A 45 -11.31 -26.33 -14.27
C ILE A 45 -11.69 -26.43 -12.80
N ASP A 46 -12.25 -27.58 -12.41
CA ASP A 46 -12.24 -27.96 -11.02
C ASP A 46 -10.93 -28.70 -10.74
N GLY A 47 -10.41 -28.61 -9.52
CA GLY A 47 -9.11 -29.20 -9.15
C GLY A 47 -8.98 -30.73 -9.34
N SER A 48 -9.95 -31.39 -9.97
CA SER A 48 -9.87 -32.77 -10.44
C SER A 48 -9.24 -32.92 -11.84
N SER A 49 -9.00 -31.81 -12.56
CA SER A 49 -8.42 -31.85 -13.90
C SER A 49 -6.90 -31.94 -13.86
N GLU A 50 -6.36 -33.11 -14.21
CA GLU A 50 -4.92 -33.32 -14.34
C GLU A 50 -4.39 -32.75 -15.65
N ILE A 51 -4.04 -31.46 -15.65
CA ILE A 51 -3.23 -30.87 -16.72
C ILE A 51 -1.78 -31.23 -16.46
N ASN A 52 -1.20 -32.05 -17.35
CA ASN A 52 0.19 -32.51 -17.28
C ASN A 52 1.04 -32.01 -18.48
N SER A 53 0.50 -31.10 -19.29
CA SER A 53 1.20 -30.50 -20.43
C SER A 53 1.62 -29.06 -20.13
N SER A 54 2.84 -28.70 -20.56
CA SER A 54 3.30 -27.31 -20.53
C SER A 54 2.76 -26.45 -21.67
N ASN A 55 2.22 -27.08 -22.72
CA ASN A 55 1.62 -26.42 -23.86
C ASN A 55 0.15 -26.80 -23.93
N ILE A 56 -0.73 -25.81 -23.81
CA ILE A 56 -2.18 -25.99 -23.85
C ILE A 56 -2.73 -25.40 -25.14
N VAL A 57 -3.54 -26.17 -25.84
CA VAL A 57 -4.28 -25.70 -27.02
C VAL A 57 -5.75 -25.70 -26.65
N ILE A 58 -6.35 -24.52 -26.66
CA ILE A 58 -7.79 -24.36 -26.42
C ILE A 58 -8.51 -24.66 -27.73
N PRO A 59 -9.45 -25.62 -27.78
CA PRO A 59 -10.17 -25.93 -29.00
C PRO A 59 -11.16 -24.82 -29.33
N GLU A 60 -11.37 -24.55 -30.62
CA GLU A 60 -12.36 -23.55 -31.08
C GLU A 60 -13.80 -24.02 -30.86
N THR A 61 -14.03 -25.33 -30.94
CA THR A 61 -15.33 -25.96 -30.73
C THR A 61 -15.21 -27.25 -29.92
N VAL A 62 -16.31 -27.67 -29.32
CA VAL A 62 -16.42 -28.96 -28.60
C VAL A 62 -17.80 -29.57 -28.87
N ASN A 63 -17.87 -30.90 -28.96
CA ASN A 63 -19.12 -31.62 -29.18
C ASN A 63 -19.66 -32.17 -27.87
N TYR A 64 -20.96 -31.99 -27.63
CA TYR A 64 -21.67 -32.57 -26.51
C TYR A 64 -23.13 -32.82 -26.88
N ASP A 65 -23.66 -34.00 -26.54
CA ASP A 65 -25.05 -34.40 -26.81
C ASP A 65 -25.52 -34.13 -28.26
N ALA A 66 -24.75 -34.64 -29.23
CA ALA A 66 -24.97 -34.47 -30.67
C ALA A 66 -25.01 -33.01 -31.17
N LYS A 67 -24.55 -32.05 -30.37
CA LYS A 67 -24.46 -30.63 -30.69
C LYS A 67 -23.03 -30.14 -30.62
N THR A 68 -22.67 -29.23 -31.52
CA THR A 68 -21.37 -28.54 -31.51
C THR A 68 -21.52 -27.18 -30.87
N TYR A 69 -20.65 -26.88 -29.90
CA TYR A 69 -20.56 -25.60 -29.22
C TYR A 69 -19.26 -24.90 -29.57
N SER A 70 -19.31 -23.58 -29.75
CA SER A 70 -18.12 -22.73 -29.81
C SER A 70 -17.57 -22.49 -28.41
N VAL A 71 -16.26 -22.62 -28.24
CA VAL A 71 -15.59 -22.26 -26.99
C VAL A 71 -15.33 -20.77 -27.02
N THR A 72 -16.05 -20.00 -26.19
CA THR A 72 -16.03 -18.53 -26.27
C THR A 72 -15.46 -17.84 -25.04
N SER A 73 -15.27 -18.57 -23.94
CA SER A 73 -14.80 -17.99 -22.68
C SER A 73 -13.88 -18.93 -21.92
N ILE A 74 -12.93 -18.33 -21.20
CA ILE A 74 -12.12 -19.00 -20.18
C ILE A 74 -12.60 -18.49 -18.83
N GLY A 75 -13.08 -19.41 -17.99
CA GLY A 75 -13.73 -19.11 -16.74
C GLY A 75 -12.79 -18.55 -15.68
N LYS A 76 -13.41 -18.08 -14.59
CA LYS A 76 -12.69 -17.61 -13.41
C LYS A 76 -11.79 -18.73 -12.86
N GLU A 77 -10.55 -18.40 -12.54
CA GLU A 77 -9.54 -19.29 -11.93
C GLU A 77 -9.24 -20.58 -12.73
N ALA A 78 -9.66 -20.70 -13.99
CA ALA A 78 -9.58 -21.95 -14.76
C ALA A 78 -8.17 -22.57 -14.75
N PHE A 79 -7.13 -21.83 -15.10
CA PHE A 79 -5.75 -22.32 -15.10
C PHE A 79 -4.92 -21.80 -13.93
N LYS A 80 -5.55 -21.27 -12.88
CA LYS A 80 -4.84 -20.71 -11.73
C LYS A 80 -3.93 -21.77 -11.07
N TYR A 81 -2.74 -21.36 -10.68
CA TYR A 81 -1.69 -22.21 -10.07
C TYR A 81 -1.04 -23.26 -10.97
N TYR A 82 -1.43 -23.41 -12.24
CA TYR A 82 -0.78 -24.36 -13.14
C TYR A 82 0.58 -23.83 -13.64
N SER A 83 1.58 -23.85 -12.76
CA SER A 83 2.93 -23.34 -12.99
C SER A 83 3.72 -24.09 -14.07
N ILE A 84 3.21 -25.25 -14.50
CA ILE A 84 3.78 -26.04 -15.59
C ILE A 84 3.42 -25.48 -16.97
N ILE A 85 2.31 -24.74 -17.09
CA ILE A 85 1.82 -24.20 -18.37
C ILE A 85 2.71 -23.02 -18.76
N ASN A 86 3.53 -23.21 -19.79
CA ASN A 86 4.45 -22.21 -20.32
C ASN A 86 3.89 -21.51 -21.57
N ASN A 87 3.03 -22.21 -22.32
CA ASN A 87 2.39 -21.69 -23.52
C ASN A 87 0.91 -22.07 -23.55
N ILE A 88 0.08 -21.11 -23.96
CA ILE A 88 -1.32 -21.36 -24.27
C ILE A 88 -1.66 -20.79 -25.65
N ASP A 89 -2.22 -21.64 -26.50
CA ASP A 89 -2.78 -21.27 -27.79
C ASP A 89 -4.29 -21.08 -27.64
N MET A 90 -4.77 -19.87 -27.92
CA MET A 90 -6.17 -19.48 -27.76
C MET A 90 -6.78 -19.13 -29.13
N PRO A 91 -7.91 -19.76 -29.51
CA PRO A 91 -8.55 -19.52 -30.79
C PRO A 91 -9.28 -18.17 -30.80
N LYS A 92 -9.59 -17.67 -32.01
CA LYS A 92 -10.32 -16.41 -32.21
C LYS A 92 -11.76 -16.42 -31.67
N SER A 93 -12.32 -17.61 -31.42
CA SER A 93 -13.64 -17.75 -30.80
C SER A 93 -13.66 -17.25 -29.35
N ILE A 94 -12.51 -17.19 -28.66
CA ILE A 94 -12.43 -16.68 -27.30
C ILE A 94 -12.69 -15.18 -27.29
N THR A 95 -13.72 -14.78 -26.55
CA THR A 95 -14.16 -13.40 -26.37
C THR A 95 -13.91 -12.87 -24.96
N ARG A 96 -13.68 -13.76 -23.99
CA ARG A 96 -13.54 -13.42 -22.57
C ARG A 96 -12.49 -14.30 -21.87
N ILE A 97 -11.64 -13.66 -21.08
CA ILE A 97 -10.74 -14.29 -20.12
C ILE A 97 -11.19 -13.86 -18.73
N GLY A 98 -11.58 -14.82 -17.89
CA GLY A 98 -12.15 -14.60 -16.57
C GLY A 98 -11.14 -14.09 -15.53
N ASN A 99 -11.65 -13.71 -14.36
CA ASN A 99 -10.81 -13.26 -13.25
C ASN A 99 -9.86 -14.38 -12.83
N GLU A 100 -8.59 -14.02 -12.63
CA GLU A 100 -7.53 -14.93 -12.19
C GLU A 100 -7.38 -16.20 -13.05
N ALA A 101 -7.89 -16.19 -14.29
CA ALA A 101 -7.97 -17.36 -15.16
C ALA A 101 -6.61 -18.04 -15.40
N PHE A 102 -5.51 -17.29 -15.37
CA PHE A 102 -4.14 -17.75 -15.51
C PHE A 102 -3.25 -17.26 -14.37
N ALA A 103 -3.82 -16.88 -13.23
CA ALA A 103 -3.01 -16.37 -12.13
C ALA A 103 -2.01 -17.45 -11.66
N LEU A 104 -0.75 -17.06 -11.47
CA LEU A 104 0.34 -17.92 -11.03
C LEU A 104 0.67 -19.08 -12.01
N CYS A 105 0.36 -18.93 -13.30
CA CYS A 105 0.83 -19.84 -14.35
C CYS A 105 2.32 -19.65 -14.67
N GLY A 106 2.91 -20.65 -15.35
CA GLY A 106 4.31 -20.63 -15.83
C GLY A 106 4.53 -19.90 -17.15
N LEU A 107 3.55 -19.13 -17.65
CA LEU A 107 3.55 -18.55 -18.99
C LEU A 107 4.80 -17.70 -19.23
N THR A 108 5.46 -17.87 -20.37
CA THR A 108 6.64 -17.05 -20.75
C THR A 108 6.29 -15.86 -21.63
N SER A 109 5.20 -15.97 -22.39
CA SER A 109 4.60 -14.90 -23.18
C SER A 109 3.11 -15.19 -23.38
N VAL A 110 2.29 -14.17 -23.61
CA VAL A 110 0.88 -14.37 -24.00
C VAL A 110 0.49 -13.44 -25.15
N THR A 111 -0.11 -14.02 -26.18
CA THR A 111 -0.79 -13.27 -27.24
C THR A 111 -2.28 -13.43 -27.08
N ILE A 112 -2.97 -12.34 -26.77
CA ILE A 112 -4.43 -12.34 -26.61
C ILE A 112 -5.05 -12.31 -28.03
N PRO A 113 -5.95 -13.25 -28.40
CA PRO A 113 -6.47 -13.32 -29.75
C PRO A 113 -7.50 -12.22 -30.04
N ASP A 114 -7.65 -11.86 -31.32
CA ASP A 114 -8.50 -10.74 -31.80
C ASP A 114 -9.99 -10.85 -31.42
N GLY A 115 -10.47 -12.00 -30.95
CA GLY A 115 -11.84 -12.14 -30.44
C GLY A 115 -12.05 -11.55 -29.04
N VAL A 116 -10.99 -11.41 -28.24
CA VAL A 116 -11.10 -11.08 -26.81
C VAL A 116 -11.49 -9.63 -26.61
N THR A 117 -12.60 -9.42 -25.91
CA THR A 117 -13.09 -8.09 -25.54
C THR A 117 -12.87 -7.77 -24.07
N TYR A 118 -12.64 -8.79 -23.23
CA TYR A 118 -12.55 -8.68 -21.78
C TYR A 118 -11.42 -9.55 -21.20
N ILE A 119 -10.56 -8.94 -20.39
CA ILE A 119 -9.54 -9.60 -19.56
C ILE A 119 -9.86 -9.30 -18.10
N GLY A 120 -10.11 -10.34 -17.29
CA GLY A 120 -10.57 -10.21 -15.91
C GLY A 120 -9.53 -9.66 -14.93
N GLU A 121 -10.01 -9.35 -13.73
CA GLU A 121 -9.16 -8.97 -12.59
C GLU A 121 -8.14 -10.07 -12.32
N GLY A 122 -6.87 -9.70 -12.17
CA GLY A 122 -5.80 -10.65 -11.86
C GLY A 122 -5.58 -11.76 -12.90
N ALA A 123 -6.14 -11.64 -14.11
CA ALA A 123 -6.19 -12.75 -15.09
C ALA A 123 -4.83 -13.44 -15.33
N PHE A 124 -3.73 -12.70 -15.34
CA PHE A 124 -2.36 -13.22 -15.46
C PHE A 124 -1.49 -12.84 -14.26
N SER A 125 -2.08 -12.44 -13.13
CA SER A 125 -1.33 -11.99 -11.95
C SER A 125 -0.38 -13.08 -11.46
N GLY A 126 0.85 -12.70 -11.09
CA GLY A 126 1.84 -13.63 -10.55
C GLY A 126 2.42 -14.63 -11.57
N CYS A 127 2.18 -14.46 -12.88
CA CYS A 127 2.91 -15.23 -13.90
C CYS A 127 4.39 -14.81 -13.92
N SER A 128 5.18 -15.30 -12.97
CA SER A 128 6.53 -14.80 -12.67
C SER A 128 7.54 -14.97 -13.81
N LYS A 129 7.26 -15.87 -14.77
CA LYS A 129 8.07 -16.08 -15.98
C LYS A 129 7.61 -15.29 -17.19
N LEU A 130 6.47 -14.58 -17.11
CA LEU A 130 5.88 -13.88 -18.24
C LEU A 130 6.75 -12.69 -18.60
N THR A 131 7.33 -12.67 -19.80
CA THR A 131 8.25 -11.63 -20.24
C THR A 131 7.57 -10.54 -21.07
N SER A 132 6.50 -10.91 -21.79
CA SER A 132 5.71 -10.01 -22.62
C SER A 132 4.25 -10.46 -22.73
N ALA A 133 3.36 -9.48 -22.92
CA ALA A 133 1.95 -9.69 -23.26
C ALA A 133 1.55 -8.82 -24.46
N SER A 134 0.66 -9.30 -25.31
CA SER A 134 0.15 -8.56 -26.48
C SER A 134 -1.37 -8.44 -26.44
N ILE A 135 -1.87 -7.21 -26.48
CA ILE A 135 -3.28 -6.84 -26.40
C ILE A 135 -3.80 -6.44 -27.80
N PRO A 136 -4.81 -7.14 -28.37
CA PRO A 136 -5.34 -6.86 -29.69
C PRO A 136 -6.27 -5.65 -29.70
N SER A 137 -6.70 -5.22 -30.89
CA SER A 137 -7.57 -4.06 -31.08
C SER A 137 -8.97 -4.18 -30.46
N SER A 138 -9.42 -5.42 -30.23
CA SER A 138 -10.77 -5.77 -29.73
C SER A 138 -10.94 -5.66 -28.23
N VAL A 139 -9.86 -5.66 -27.44
CA VAL A 139 -9.94 -5.59 -25.98
C VAL A 139 -10.50 -4.23 -25.55
N THR A 140 -11.60 -4.27 -24.81
CA THR A 140 -12.32 -3.09 -24.31
C THR A 140 -12.23 -2.89 -22.80
N CYS A 141 -11.96 -3.95 -22.03
CA CYS A 141 -11.82 -3.90 -20.57
C CYS A 141 -10.69 -4.84 -20.12
N ILE A 142 -9.78 -4.30 -19.30
CA ILE A 142 -8.69 -5.00 -18.61
C ILE A 142 -8.90 -4.74 -17.12
N GLY A 143 -9.15 -5.80 -16.36
CA GLY A 143 -9.40 -5.76 -14.93
C GLY A 143 -8.18 -5.32 -14.12
N ASN A 144 -8.43 -4.92 -12.87
CA ASN A 144 -7.38 -4.51 -11.93
C ASN A 144 -6.34 -5.63 -11.77
N GLY A 145 -5.06 -5.27 -11.71
CA GLY A 145 -3.97 -6.23 -11.51
C GLY A 145 -3.88 -7.36 -12.55
N ALA A 146 -4.49 -7.23 -13.75
CA ALA A 146 -4.48 -8.31 -14.75
C ALA A 146 -3.07 -8.85 -15.07
N PHE A 147 -2.02 -8.04 -14.90
CA PHE A 147 -0.62 -8.40 -15.09
C PHE A 147 0.26 -8.05 -13.87
N SER A 148 -0.32 -7.95 -12.66
CA SER A 148 0.43 -7.61 -11.46
C SER A 148 1.36 -8.74 -11.00
N ALA A 149 2.41 -8.42 -10.24
CA ALA A 149 3.37 -9.41 -9.70
C ALA A 149 4.01 -10.37 -10.75
N CYS A 150 3.98 -10.00 -12.03
CA CYS A 150 4.70 -10.72 -13.09
C CYS A 150 6.18 -10.28 -13.09
N ASP A 151 6.98 -10.86 -12.20
CA ASP A 151 8.37 -10.46 -11.90
C ASP A 151 9.30 -10.36 -13.13
N SER A 152 9.01 -11.08 -14.22
CA SER A 152 9.78 -11.05 -15.47
C SER A 152 9.20 -10.15 -16.57
N LEU A 153 8.03 -9.55 -16.35
CA LEU A 153 7.30 -8.83 -17.40
C LEU A 153 7.99 -7.51 -17.71
N THR A 154 8.48 -7.36 -18.94
CA THR A 154 9.24 -6.16 -19.36
C THR A 154 8.38 -5.20 -20.17
N MET A 155 7.32 -5.70 -20.80
CA MET A 155 6.43 -4.94 -21.67
C MET A 155 5.04 -5.55 -21.82
N VAL A 156 4.05 -4.69 -21.97
CA VAL A 156 2.72 -5.02 -22.49
C VAL A 156 2.53 -4.24 -23.79
N ASN A 157 2.41 -4.95 -24.91
CA ASN A 157 2.16 -4.38 -26.22
C ASN A 157 0.67 -4.20 -26.45
N VAL A 158 0.27 -3.13 -27.13
CA VAL A 158 -1.12 -2.87 -27.50
C VAL A 158 -1.18 -2.56 -28.98
N ASP A 159 -2.10 -3.21 -29.70
CA ASP A 159 -2.39 -2.92 -31.10
C ASP A 159 -2.72 -1.43 -31.28
N GLY A 160 -2.13 -0.78 -32.29
CA GLY A 160 -2.33 0.66 -32.55
C GLY A 160 -3.79 1.06 -32.78
N ASN A 161 -4.61 0.13 -33.27
CA ASN A 161 -6.05 0.31 -33.50
C ASN A 161 -6.91 0.07 -32.26
N ASN A 162 -6.34 -0.37 -31.13
CA ASN A 162 -7.10 -0.48 -29.89
C ASN A 162 -7.65 0.90 -29.48
N LYS A 163 -8.95 0.96 -29.20
CA LYS A 163 -9.68 2.21 -28.89
C LYS A 163 -9.68 2.57 -27.40
N HIS A 164 -9.26 1.65 -26.53
CA HIS A 164 -9.39 1.75 -25.07
C HIS A 164 -8.06 1.80 -24.34
N TYR A 165 -7.00 1.24 -24.91
CA TYR A 165 -5.68 1.14 -24.32
C TYR A 165 -4.58 1.58 -25.29
N THR A 166 -3.43 1.93 -24.73
CA THR A 166 -2.21 2.20 -25.48
C THR A 166 -1.00 1.70 -24.69
N SER A 167 0.11 1.46 -25.39
CA SER A 167 1.40 1.14 -24.77
C SER A 167 2.40 2.23 -25.07
N ILE A 168 3.04 2.77 -24.02
CA ILE A 168 4.11 3.76 -24.16
C ILE A 168 5.36 3.16 -23.52
N GLU A 169 6.39 2.92 -24.33
CA GLU A 169 7.62 2.22 -23.90
C GLU A 169 7.34 0.86 -23.23
N GLY A 170 6.27 0.16 -23.62
CA GLY A 170 5.87 -1.12 -23.04
C GLY A 170 5.08 -1.01 -21.73
N ILE A 171 4.77 0.19 -21.23
CA ILE A 171 3.90 0.43 -20.07
C ILE A 171 2.46 0.59 -20.57
N LEU A 172 1.51 -0.05 -19.89
CA LEU A 172 0.11 -0.07 -20.29
C LEU A 172 -0.64 1.12 -19.70
N PHE A 173 -1.34 1.85 -20.56
CA PHE A 173 -2.20 2.99 -20.21
C PHE A 173 -3.57 2.87 -20.85
N SER A 174 -4.54 3.63 -20.33
CA SER A 174 -5.76 3.95 -21.07
C SER A 174 -5.42 4.68 -22.39
N LYS A 175 -6.29 4.62 -23.40
CA LYS A 175 -6.02 5.15 -24.76
C LYS A 175 -5.64 6.63 -24.75
N ASN A 176 -6.30 7.42 -23.90
CA ASN A 176 -6.06 8.85 -23.73
C ASN A 176 -4.91 9.16 -22.75
N ASN A 177 -4.22 8.13 -22.24
CA ASN A 177 -3.10 8.24 -21.30
C ASN A 177 -3.48 8.96 -19.99
N ASP A 178 -4.73 8.85 -19.55
CA ASP A 178 -5.18 9.44 -18.28
C ASP A 178 -5.04 8.48 -17.08
N THR A 179 -4.76 7.21 -17.34
CA THR A 179 -4.69 6.16 -16.33
C THR A 179 -3.50 5.27 -16.62
N LEU A 180 -2.59 5.13 -15.65
CA LEU A 180 -1.56 4.11 -15.68
C LEU A 180 -2.20 2.80 -15.22
N VAL A 181 -2.31 1.84 -16.13
CA VAL A 181 -3.01 0.57 -15.94
C VAL A 181 -2.07 -0.49 -15.38
N CYS A 182 -0.86 -0.61 -15.96
CA CYS A 182 0.15 -1.53 -15.49
C CYS A 182 1.57 -1.06 -15.86
N PHE A 183 2.43 -0.96 -14.86
CA PHE A 183 3.86 -0.90 -15.01
C PHE A 183 4.44 -2.33 -14.96
N PRO A 184 5.12 -2.80 -16.02
CA PRO A 184 5.71 -4.13 -16.04
C PRO A 184 6.78 -4.32 -14.93
N ALA A 185 6.54 -5.22 -13.98
CA ALA A 185 7.41 -5.40 -12.80
C ALA A 185 8.84 -5.87 -13.13
N GLY A 186 9.02 -6.58 -14.24
CA GLY A 186 10.33 -7.01 -14.74
C GLY A 186 11.15 -5.94 -15.45
N LYS A 187 10.58 -4.75 -15.71
CA LYS A 187 11.27 -3.64 -16.38
C LYS A 187 12.54 -3.24 -15.62
N SER A 188 13.63 -2.97 -16.35
CA SER A 188 14.94 -2.67 -15.77
C SER A 188 15.07 -1.25 -15.19
N LYS A 189 14.05 -0.39 -15.36
CA LYS A 189 14.06 0.98 -14.82
C LYS A 189 14.08 0.91 -13.28
N THR A 190 15.01 1.64 -12.68
CA THR A 190 15.11 1.80 -11.22
C THR A 190 14.41 3.08 -10.74
N SER A 191 14.16 4.05 -11.63
CA SER A 191 13.36 5.23 -11.33
C SER A 191 12.30 5.46 -12.39
N TYR A 192 11.16 6.03 -11.98
CA TYR A 192 10.08 6.37 -12.90
C TYR A 192 9.33 7.64 -12.49
N THR A 193 9.27 8.60 -13.42
CA THR A 193 8.39 9.78 -13.31
C THR A 193 7.15 9.54 -14.15
N ILE A 194 6.00 9.43 -13.47
CA ILE A 194 4.72 9.29 -14.13
C ILE A 194 4.40 10.62 -14.84
N SER A 195 3.97 10.58 -16.09
CA SER A 195 3.66 11.79 -16.88
C SER A 195 2.26 11.71 -17.47
N ASN A 196 1.51 12.81 -17.38
CA ASN A 196 0.22 13.05 -18.04
C ASN A 196 -0.98 12.19 -17.61
N VAL A 197 -0.85 11.38 -16.55
CA VAL A 197 -1.99 10.60 -16.02
C VAL A 197 -2.74 11.37 -14.92
N MET A 198 -4.05 11.13 -14.83
CA MET A 198 -4.95 11.60 -13.79
C MET A 198 -5.15 10.59 -12.66
N SER A 199 -4.88 9.30 -12.90
CA SER A 199 -5.03 8.24 -11.91
C SER A 199 -4.01 7.10 -12.10
N ILE A 200 -3.74 6.40 -11.00
CA ILE A 200 -2.96 5.15 -10.99
C ILE A 200 -3.93 4.02 -10.61
N GLN A 201 -4.07 3.02 -11.48
CA GLN A 201 -5.00 1.93 -11.26
C GLN A 201 -4.58 1.05 -10.08
N GLU A 202 -5.54 0.31 -9.53
CA GLU A 202 -5.28 -0.71 -8.53
C GLU A 202 -4.26 -1.73 -9.03
N ARG A 203 -3.28 -2.06 -8.17
CA ARG A 203 -2.16 -2.98 -8.43
C ARG A 203 -1.27 -2.62 -9.63
N ALA A 204 -1.29 -1.37 -10.09
CA ALA A 204 -0.58 -0.96 -11.30
C ALA A 204 0.95 -1.14 -11.24
N PHE A 205 1.57 -1.02 -10.06
CA PHE A 205 2.99 -1.25 -9.81
C PHE A 205 3.23 -2.42 -8.83
N GLU A 206 2.22 -3.23 -8.50
CA GLU A 206 2.38 -4.31 -7.52
C GLU A 206 3.53 -5.26 -7.92
N GLY A 207 4.44 -5.50 -6.98
CA GLY A 207 5.61 -6.35 -7.16
C GLY A 207 6.76 -5.71 -7.97
N CYS A 208 6.76 -4.40 -8.23
CA CYS A 208 7.85 -3.70 -8.94
C CYS A 208 9.11 -3.56 -8.08
N LYS A 209 9.73 -4.68 -7.69
CA LYS A 209 10.86 -4.79 -6.75
C LYS A 209 12.14 -4.12 -7.22
N LYS A 210 12.26 -3.78 -8.50
CA LYS A 210 13.43 -3.10 -9.08
C LYS A 210 13.35 -1.57 -9.01
N LEU A 211 12.15 -1.01 -8.81
CA LEU A 211 11.98 0.45 -8.68
C LEU A 211 12.48 0.90 -7.31
N THR A 212 13.41 1.84 -7.28
CA THR A 212 13.93 2.50 -6.09
C THR A 212 13.31 3.88 -5.86
N SER A 213 12.82 4.53 -6.91
CA SER A 213 12.12 5.81 -6.79
C SER A 213 10.99 6.00 -7.78
N VAL A 214 9.89 6.59 -7.31
CA VAL A 214 8.75 6.97 -8.16
C VAL A 214 8.37 8.43 -7.89
N THR A 215 8.12 9.18 -8.96
CA THR A 215 7.55 10.54 -8.88
C THR A 215 6.14 10.53 -9.46
N ILE A 216 5.16 10.77 -8.59
CA ILE A 216 3.75 10.95 -8.94
C ILE A 216 3.50 12.46 -9.16
N PRO A 217 3.11 12.91 -10.36
CA PRO A 217 2.92 14.32 -10.67
C PRO A 217 1.64 14.87 -10.04
N SER A 218 1.52 16.20 -9.98
CA SER A 218 0.34 16.89 -9.47
C SER A 218 -0.91 16.73 -10.35
N SER A 219 -0.82 16.14 -11.55
CA SER A 219 -1.99 15.79 -12.35
C SER A 219 -2.76 14.59 -11.79
N VAL A 220 -2.11 13.74 -10.99
CA VAL A 220 -2.74 12.57 -10.38
C VAL A 220 -3.65 12.99 -9.24
N THR A 221 -4.87 12.49 -9.23
CA THR A 221 -5.89 12.80 -8.20
C THR A 221 -6.13 11.66 -7.22
N SER A 222 -5.80 10.42 -7.60
CA SER A 222 -5.98 9.22 -6.79
C SER A 222 -4.92 8.16 -7.06
N ILE A 223 -4.46 7.51 -5.99
CA ILE A 223 -3.61 6.31 -6.02
C ILE A 223 -4.50 5.12 -5.68
N GLY A 224 -4.64 4.16 -6.60
CA GLY A 224 -5.51 2.99 -6.43
C GLY A 224 -5.07 2.05 -5.30
N ASN A 225 -5.97 1.13 -4.93
CA ASN A 225 -5.67 0.10 -3.94
C ASN A 225 -4.46 -0.74 -4.38
N SER A 226 -3.60 -1.11 -3.43
CA SER A 226 -2.41 -1.95 -3.66
C SER A 226 -1.51 -1.46 -4.80
N ALA A 227 -1.58 -0.17 -5.19
CA ALA A 227 -0.93 0.34 -6.39
C ALA A 227 0.57 0.06 -6.42
N PHE A 228 1.25 0.13 -5.28
CA PHE A 228 2.68 -0.17 -5.09
C PHE A 228 2.90 -1.28 -4.05
N LEU A 229 1.92 -2.17 -3.86
CA LEU A 229 2.05 -3.32 -2.96
C LEU A 229 3.30 -4.15 -3.32
N ASP A 230 4.07 -4.57 -2.30
CA ASP A 230 5.27 -5.42 -2.48
C ASP A 230 6.36 -4.80 -3.40
N CYS A 231 6.40 -3.47 -3.52
CA CYS A 231 7.53 -2.76 -4.12
C CYS A 231 8.71 -2.71 -3.13
N THR A 232 9.28 -3.86 -2.79
CA THR A 232 10.29 -3.98 -1.71
C THR A 232 11.58 -3.21 -1.97
N GLY A 233 11.88 -2.86 -3.22
CA GLY A 233 13.02 -2.02 -3.60
C GLY A 233 12.77 -0.52 -3.53
N LEU A 234 11.52 -0.07 -3.33
CA LEU A 234 11.15 1.34 -3.37
C LEU A 234 11.69 2.07 -2.14
N GLU A 235 12.69 2.92 -2.33
CA GLU A 235 13.36 3.66 -1.26
C GLU A 235 12.72 5.02 -1.01
N SER A 236 12.19 5.65 -2.07
CA SER A 236 11.58 6.98 -2.01
C SER A 236 10.39 7.11 -2.95
N ILE A 237 9.41 7.90 -2.52
CA ILE A 237 8.29 8.30 -3.36
C ILE A 237 7.96 9.78 -3.18
N THR A 238 7.77 10.46 -4.31
CA THR A 238 7.25 11.84 -4.33
C THR A 238 5.78 11.80 -4.74
N ILE A 239 4.91 12.30 -3.88
CA ILE A 239 3.46 12.39 -4.12
C ILE A 239 3.11 13.84 -4.46
N GLY A 240 2.59 14.08 -5.66
CA GLY A 240 2.20 15.42 -6.11
C GLY A 240 0.99 15.98 -5.35
N ASN A 241 0.93 17.31 -5.22
CA ASN A 241 -0.13 18.04 -4.49
C ASN A 241 -1.54 17.98 -5.12
N GLY A 242 -1.72 17.23 -6.21
CA GLY A 242 -3.05 16.97 -6.78
C GLY A 242 -3.73 15.74 -6.20
N VAL A 243 -2.98 14.87 -5.53
CA VAL A 243 -3.49 13.61 -5.00
C VAL A 243 -4.34 13.91 -3.77
N ASN A 244 -5.59 13.42 -3.76
CA ASN A 244 -6.54 13.65 -2.67
C ASN A 244 -6.71 12.44 -1.74
N SER A 245 -6.33 11.25 -2.19
CA SER A 245 -6.47 10.00 -1.44
C SER A 245 -5.36 8.99 -1.78
N ILE A 246 -4.98 8.22 -0.77
CA ILE A 246 -4.12 7.04 -0.88
C ILE A 246 -5.02 5.81 -0.65
N GLY A 247 -5.08 4.90 -1.63
CA GLY A 247 -5.92 3.69 -1.56
C GLY A 247 -5.46 2.67 -0.51
N ASN A 248 -6.30 1.67 -0.29
CA ASN A 248 -6.03 0.58 0.65
C ASN A 248 -4.78 -0.18 0.23
N SER A 249 -3.88 -0.49 1.17
CA SER A 249 -2.62 -1.20 0.95
C SER A 249 -1.71 -0.62 -0.14
N ALA A 250 -1.89 0.66 -0.52
CA ALA A 250 -1.22 1.25 -1.68
C ALA A 250 0.31 1.15 -1.64
N PHE A 251 0.92 1.18 -0.45
CA PHE A 251 2.36 1.08 -0.18
C PHE A 251 2.67 0.00 0.86
N ALA A 252 1.78 -0.98 1.04
CA ALA A 252 2.04 -2.08 1.95
C ALA A 252 3.23 -2.91 1.46
N TRP A 253 4.04 -3.42 2.40
CA TRP A 253 5.26 -4.19 2.12
C TRP A 253 6.34 -3.46 1.30
N CYS A 254 6.28 -2.13 1.19
CA CYS A 254 7.39 -1.31 0.70
C CYS A 254 8.52 -1.24 1.76
N THR A 255 9.22 -2.36 1.99
CA THR A 255 10.15 -2.54 3.11
C THR A 255 11.39 -1.63 3.06
N SER A 256 11.73 -1.09 1.89
CA SER A 256 12.85 -0.13 1.73
C SER A 256 12.40 1.33 1.79
N LEU A 257 11.09 1.61 1.83
CA LEU A 257 10.56 2.96 1.80
C LEU A 257 10.81 3.63 3.14
N ASN A 258 11.89 4.40 3.23
CA ASN A 258 12.38 4.93 4.50
C ASN A 258 11.64 6.21 4.93
N SER A 259 11.13 6.99 3.97
CA SER A 259 10.37 8.20 4.24
C SER A 259 9.33 8.45 3.14
N VAL A 260 8.24 9.13 3.52
CA VAL A 260 7.22 9.61 2.60
C VAL A 260 6.76 10.99 3.05
N THR A 261 6.68 11.93 2.11
CA THR A 261 6.01 13.21 2.34
C THR A 261 4.56 13.07 1.89
N ILE A 262 3.63 13.11 2.85
CA ILE A 262 2.19 13.11 2.56
C ILE A 262 1.78 14.58 2.33
N PRO A 263 1.31 14.96 1.13
CA PRO A 263 0.97 16.35 0.85
C PRO A 263 -0.36 16.76 1.52
N ASN A 264 -0.50 18.04 1.82
CA ASN A 264 -1.70 18.65 2.45
C ASN A 264 -2.97 18.57 1.58
N SER A 265 -2.88 18.06 0.35
CA SER A 265 -4.03 17.75 -0.49
C SER A 265 -4.71 16.44 -0.10
N ILE A 266 -4.01 15.54 0.60
CA ILE A 266 -4.56 14.25 1.03
C ILE A 266 -5.57 14.46 2.14
N THR A 267 -6.76 13.90 1.94
CA THR A 267 -7.87 13.92 2.91
C THR A 267 -8.14 12.54 3.52
N ASN A 268 -7.68 11.46 2.87
CA ASN A 268 -7.91 10.09 3.29
C ASN A 268 -6.67 9.22 3.05
N ILE A 269 -6.31 8.43 4.06
CA ILE A 269 -5.32 7.35 3.98
C ILE A 269 -6.08 6.03 4.16
N GLY A 270 -6.06 5.15 3.15
CA GLY A 270 -6.79 3.87 3.16
C GLY A 270 -6.26 2.83 4.14
N ASP A 271 -7.02 1.75 4.28
CA ASP A 271 -6.68 0.64 5.19
C ASP A 271 -5.39 -0.03 4.76
N GLY A 272 -4.49 -0.29 5.69
CA GLY A 272 -3.19 -0.92 5.42
C GLY A 272 -2.28 -0.12 4.49
N ALA A 273 -2.57 1.16 4.18
CA ALA A 273 -1.92 1.92 3.12
C ALA A 273 -0.38 1.87 3.14
N PHE A 274 0.25 1.83 4.31
CA PHE A 274 1.69 1.73 4.53
C PHE A 274 2.06 0.55 5.45
N ALA A 275 1.18 -0.44 5.62
CA ALA A 275 1.44 -1.58 6.50
C ALA A 275 2.73 -2.32 6.11
N CYS A 276 3.53 -2.74 7.09
CA CYS A 276 4.81 -3.40 6.88
C CYS A 276 5.82 -2.59 6.02
N SER A 277 5.65 -1.28 5.89
CA SER A 277 6.62 -0.44 5.16
C SER A 277 7.89 -0.19 5.99
N GLY A 278 8.96 0.19 5.29
CA GLY A 278 10.25 0.54 5.89
C GLY A 278 10.30 1.90 6.58
N LEU A 279 9.15 2.56 6.79
CA LEU A 279 9.08 3.96 7.20
C LEU A 279 9.77 4.15 8.55
N LEU A 280 10.58 5.21 8.61
CA LEU A 280 11.35 5.59 9.79
C LEU A 280 10.64 6.64 10.63
N SER A 281 9.92 7.54 9.95
CA SER A 281 9.04 8.52 10.54
C SER A 281 7.91 8.83 9.56
N VAL A 282 6.80 9.36 10.07
CA VAL A 282 5.74 9.89 9.25
C VAL A 282 5.10 11.12 9.92
N THR A 283 4.84 12.14 9.11
CA THR A 283 3.98 13.27 9.47
C THR A 283 2.66 13.11 8.73
N ILE A 284 1.57 12.98 9.47
CA ILE A 284 0.21 12.96 8.93
C ILE A 284 -0.32 14.39 8.94
N PRO A 285 -0.53 15.02 7.77
CA PRO A 285 -0.93 16.42 7.72
C PRO A 285 -2.36 16.62 8.22
N GLY A 286 -2.64 17.83 8.72
CA GLY A 286 -3.94 18.17 9.32
C GLY A 286 -5.12 18.08 8.35
N SER A 287 -4.84 18.01 7.04
CA SER A 287 -5.84 17.80 5.98
C SER A 287 -6.45 16.39 6.00
N VAL A 288 -5.75 15.41 6.58
CA VAL A 288 -6.22 14.01 6.63
C VAL A 288 -7.35 13.90 7.65
N VAL A 289 -8.58 13.69 7.18
CA VAL A 289 -9.75 13.59 8.06
C VAL A 289 -9.77 12.23 8.78
N SER A 290 -9.36 11.18 8.08
CA SER A 290 -9.38 9.80 8.58
C SER A 290 -8.16 9.01 8.14
N ILE A 291 -7.58 8.27 9.07
CA ILE A 291 -6.54 7.26 8.83
C ILE A 291 -7.19 5.88 8.93
N GLY A 292 -7.08 5.07 7.87
CA GLY A 292 -7.69 3.75 7.78
C GLY A 292 -7.13 2.72 8.77
N ASP A 293 -7.81 1.58 8.82
CA ASP A 293 -7.46 0.46 9.69
C ASP A 293 -6.12 -0.14 9.26
N GLY A 294 -5.20 -0.33 10.21
CA GLY A 294 -3.88 -0.89 9.97
C GLY A 294 -2.98 -0.04 9.05
N ALA A 295 -3.31 1.23 8.79
CA ALA A 295 -2.62 2.03 7.77
C ALA A 295 -1.10 2.09 7.93
N PHE A 296 -0.56 1.96 9.14
CA PHE A 296 0.87 1.85 9.45
C PHE A 296 1.16 0.64 10.36
N ASP A 297 0.31 -0.40 10.31
CA ASP A 297 0.51 -1.60 11.11
C ASP A 297 1.83 -2.29 10.75
N SER A 298 2.53 -2.81 11.75
CA SER A 298 3.78 -3.54 11.60
C SER A 298 4.88 -2.77 10.84
N CYS A 299 4.84 -1.44 10.83
CA CYS A 299 5.96 -0.59 10.42
C CYS A 299 7.07 -0.68 11.46
N SER A 300 7.78 -1.81 11.47
CA SER A 300 8.69 -2.22 12.55
C SER A 300 9.89 -1.30 12.77
N ARG A 301 10.20 -0.44 11.78
CA ARG A 301 11.28 0.56 11.83
C ARG A 301 10.79 1.98 12.16
N LEU A 302 9.48 2.17 12.33
CA LEU A 302 8.86 3.47 12.57
C LEU A 302 9.18 3.96 13.98
N ILE A 303 9.87 5.09 14.08
CA ILE A 303 10.39 5.63 15.35
C ILE A 303 9.46 6.68 15.94
N SER A 304 8.92 7.54 15.08
CA SER A 304 8.11 8.68 15.51
C SER A 304 6.98 8.93 14.54
N VAL A 305 5.83 9.28 15.11
CA VAL A 305 4.63 9.68 14.38
C VAL A 305 4.20 11.05 14.86
N THR A 306 4.05 11.98 13.92
CA THR A 306 3.44 13.29 14.16
C THR A 306 2.08 13.31 13.47
N ILE A 307 1.01 13.50 14.25
CA ILE A 307 -0.33 13.70 13.73
C ILE A 307 -0.67 15.18 13.89
N GLU A 308 -0.87 15.89 12.80
CA GLU A 308 -1.16 17.33 12.84
C GLU A 308 -2.63 17.63 13.17
N LYS A 309 -2.88 18.83 13.70
CA LYS A 309 -4.22 19.30 14.03
C LYS A 309 -5.13 19.30 12.79
N GLY A 310 -6.27 18.65 12.91
CA GLY A 310 -7.27 18.50 11.84
C GLY A 310 -7.65 17.03 11.60
N VAL A 311 -6.78 16.10 11.98
CA VAL A 311 -7.09 14.67 12.01
C VAL A 311 -8.12 14.36 13.10
N ASN A 312 -9.20 13.66 12.73
CA ASN A 312 -10.31 13.36 13.63
C ASN A 312 -10.35 11.90 14.09
N ASN A 313 -9.98 10.97 13.18
CA ASN A 313 -10.13 9.53 13.37
C ASN A 313 -8.82 8.78 13.09
N ILE A 314 -8.44 7.93 14.04
CA ILE A 314 -7.38 6.93 13.90
C ILE A 314 -8.06 5.55 13.87
N GLY A 315 -7.89 4.77 12.80
CA GLY A 315 -8.49 3.46 12.62
C GLY A 315 -7.99 2.37 13.58
N GLU A 316 -8.56 1.18 13.46
CA GLU A 316 -8.14 0.00 14.21
C GLU A 316 -6.71 -0.40 13.82
N ASN A 317 -5.89 -0.80 14.79
CA ASN A 317 -4.51 -1.27 14.55
C ASN A 317 -3.61 -0.29 13.75
N THR A 318 -3.97 0.99 13.59
CA THR A 318 -3.26 1.92 12.68
C THR A 318 -1.75 1.98 12.89
N PHE A 319 -1.27 1.99 14.13
CA PHE A 319 0.15 1.93 14.50
C PHE A 319 0.42 0.73 15.41
N SER A 320 -0.25 -0.40 15.17
CA SER A 320 0.02 -1.64 15.88
C SER A 320 1.39 -2.19 15.48
N SER A 321 2.09 -2.83 16.42
CA SER A 321 3.34 -3.55 16.18
C SER A 321 4.45 -2.73 15.51
N CYS A 322 4.41 -1.40 15.65
CA CYS A 322 5.52 -0.51 15.32
C CYS A 322 6.56 -0.60 16.44
N ILE A 323 7.26 -1.73 16.51
CA ILE A 323 8.06 -2.10 17.68
C ILE A 323 9.10 -1.06 18.07
N ASP A 324 9.61 -0.30 17.10
CA ASP A 324 10.61 0.77 17.27
C ASP A 324 10.03 2.15 17.65
N LEU A 325 8.70 2.30 17.70
CA LEU A 325 8.01 3.55 17.98
C LEU A 325 8.26 3.97 19.43
N THR A 326 8.89 5.12 19.63
CA THR A 326 9.22 5.62 20.98
C THR A 326 8.32 6.76 21.43
N THR A 327 7.83 7.58 20.49
CA THR A 327 7.02 8.75 20.76
C THR A 327 5.86 8.87 19.77
N VAL A 328 4.68 9.18 20.30
CA VAL A 328 3.52 9.63 19.51
C VAL A 328 2.98 10.94 20.04
N SER A 329 2.67 11.87 19.14
CA SER A 329 1.94 13.10 19.46
C SER A 329 0.59 13.11 18.74
N ILE A 330 -0.48 13.18 19.51
CA ILE A 330 -1.86 13.08 19.03
C ILE A 330 -2.60 14.40 19.35
N PRO A 331 -3.10 15.12 18.35
CA PRO A 331 -3.61 16.48 18.49
C PRO A 331 -5.01 16.50 19.12
N SER A 332 -5.42 17.69 19.57
CA SER A 332 -6.69 17.90 20.28
C SER A 332 -7.94 17.62 19.44
N THR A 333 -7.79 17.48 18.12
CA THR A 333 -8.88 17.20 17.18
C THR A 333 -9.22 15.71 17.08
N VAL A 334 -8.35 14.81 17.56
CA VAL A 334 -8.63 13.36 17.52
C VAL A 334 -9.72 13.04 18.54
N THR A 335 -10.86 12.56 18.04
CA THR A 335 -12.04 12.22 18.84
C THR A 335 -12.33 10.72 18.88
N SER A 336 -11.79 9.96 17.92
CA SER A 336 -11.92 8.50 17.84
C SER A 336 -10.57 7.82 17.61
N ILE A 337 -10.31 6.77 18.39
CA ILE A 337 -9.12 5.92 18.28
C ILE A 337 -9.58 4.45 18.26
N GLY A 338 -9.34 3.79 17.14
CA GLY A 338 -9.77 2.42 16.87
C GLY A 338 -9.11 1.39 17.78
N ASN A 339 -9.75 0.22 17.90
CA ASN A 339 -9.25 -0.88 18.71
C ASN A 339 -7.81 -1.27 18.29
N GLY A 340 -6.89 -1.43 19.25
CA GLY A 340 -5.51 -1.84 18.96
C GLY A 340 -4.64 -0.80 18.26
N ALA A 341 -5.09 0.45 18.07
CA ALA A 341 -4.38 1.45 17.26
C ALA A 341 -2.90 1.68 17.64
N PHE A 342 -2.51 1.45 18.90
CA PHE A 342 -1.14 1.53 19.39
C PHE A 342 -0.71 0.26 20.15
N ALA A 343 -1.31 -0.90 19.84
CA ALA A 343 -0.97 -2.16 20.48
C ALA A 343 0.41 -2.68 20.05
N GLY A 344 1.13 -3.38 20.93
CA GLY A 344 2.39 -4.04 20.57
C GLY A 344 3.59 -3.11 20.35
N ASN A 345 3.48 -1.83 20.73
CA ASN A 345 4.58 -0.87 20.66
C ASN A 345 5.49 -0.98 21.90
N TYR A 346 6.37 -1.99 21.90
CA TYR A 346 7.18 -2.34 23.07
C TYR A 346 8.15 -1.25 23.57
N TYR A 347 8.58 -0.34 22.69
CA TYR A 347 9.47 0.77 23.04
C TYR A 347 8.77 2.13 23.18
N LEU A 348 7.44 2.17 23.08
CA LEU A 348 6.68 3.43 23.24
C LEU A 348 6.81 3.91 24.67
N SER A 349 7.63 4.94 24.89
CA SER A 349 7.94 5.48 26.21
C SER A 349 7.20 6.79 26.47
N LYS A 350 6.83 7.53 25.42
CA LYS A 350 6.18 8.85 25.51
C LYS A 350 4.92 8.92 24.64
N VAL A 351 3.79 9.22 25.26
CA VAL A 351 2.53 9.55 24.58
C VAL A 351 2.14 10.97 24.92
N ILE A 352 2.03 11.84 23.92
CA ILE A 352 1.56 13.23 24.05
C ILE A 352 0.14 13.26 23.50
N PHE A 353 -0.83 13.61 24.33
CA PHE A 353 -2.24 13.65 23.95
C PHE A 353 -2.84 15.02 24.30
N HIS A 354 -3.16 15.82 23.29
CA HIS A 354 -3.50 17.25 23.46
C HIS A 354 -4.97 17.50 23.85
N ASN A 355 -5.82 16.48 23.96
CA ASN A 355 -7.23 16.68 24.34
C ASN A 355 -7.35 17.05 25.83
N PRO A 356 -8.12 18.10 26.18
CA PRO A 356 -8.39 18.46 27.57
C PRO A 356 -9.36 17.48 28.27
N THR A 357 -9.95 16.55 27.53
CA THR A 357 -10.86 15.53 28.07
C THR A 357 -10.50 14.17 27.47
N PRO A 358 -10.32 13.12 28.29
CA PRO A 358 -10.03 11.78 27.81
C PRO A 358 -11.22 11.26 27.00
N PRO A 359 -11.05 10.89 25.72
CA PRO A 359 -12.10 10.20 24.98
C PRO A 359 -12.26 8.78 25.51
N VAL A 360 -13.46 8.23 25.33
CA VAL A 360 -13.74 6.81 25.59
C VAL A 360 -13.07 6.01 24.48
N ILE A 361 -12.15 5.12 24.87
CA ILE A 361 -11.39 4.28 23.94
C ILE A 361 -11.47 2.81 24.33
N ASN A 362 -11.26 1.92 23.36
CA ASN A 362 -11.22 0.48 23.61
C ASN A 362 -10.05 0.11 24.52
N LYS A 363 -10.23 -0.90 25.38
CA LYS A 363 -9.19 -1.38 26.32
C LYS A 363 -7.89 -1.78 25.62
N ASN A 364 -7.97 -2.18 24.35
CA ASN A 364 -6.82 -2.69 23.63
C ASN A 364 -6.02 -1.62 22.88
N VAL A 365 -6.44 -0.34 22.86
CA VAL A 365 -5.75 0.73 22.13
C VAL A 365 -4.26 0.76 22.45
N PHE A 366 -3.91 0.58 23.72
CA PHE A 366 -2.53 0.59 24.23
C PHE A 366 -2.13 -0.78 24.82
N SER A 367 -2.56 -1.88 24.19
CA SER A 367 -2.19 -3.23 24.66
C SER A 367 -0.69 -3.48 24.53
N TYR A 368 -0.12 -4.26 25.46
CA TYR A 368 1.27 -4.72 25.39
C TYR A 368 2.31 -3.58 25.38
N LEU A 369 1.97 -2.40 25.91
CA LEU A 369 2.94 -1.33 26.16
C LEU A 369 3.82 -1.63 27.37
N LYS A 370 5.08 -1.24 27.28
CA LYS A 370 5.99 -1.21 28.42
C LYS A 370 6.08 0.21 28.98
N LYS A 371 5.64 0.42 30.23
CA LYS A 371 5.89 1.61 31.07
C LYS A 371 5.99 2.96 30.32
N SER A 372 4.94 3.33 29.60
CA SER A 372 4.86 4.64 28.92
C SER A 372 4.42 5.75 29.86
N VAL A 373 4.92 6.96 29.63
CA VAL A 373 4.45 8.20 30.27
C VAL A 373 3.46 8.90 29.35
N LEU A 374 2.31 9.27 29.89
CA LEU A 374 1.27 10.05 29.22
C LEU A 374 1.39 11.53 29.61
N TYR A 375 1.44 12.41 28.62
CA TYR A 375 1.41 13.85 28.79
C TYR A 375 0.10 14.41 28.25
N VAL A 376 -0.65 15.14 29.09
CA VAL A 376 -1.98 15.72 28.78
C VAL A 376 -2.06 17.17 29.27
N PRO A 377 -3.00 18.01 28.80
CA PRO A 377 -3.14 19.39 29.30
C PRO A 377 -3.16 19.44 30.83
N ALA A 378 -2.47 20.42 31.43
CA ALA A 378 -2.27 20.46 32.88
C ALA A 378 -3.59 20.42 33.68
N SER A 379 -4.63 21.08 33.18
CA SER A 379 -5.99 21.06 33.75
C SER A 379 -6.67 19.68 33.67
N ALA A 380 -6.23 18.79 32.80
CA ALA A 380 -6.84 17.50 32.53
C ALA A 380 -6.19 16.34 33.30
N VAL A 381 -5.00 16.51 33.88
CA VAL A 381 -4.20 15.43 34.52
C VAL A 381 -5.03 14.56 35.45
N GLU A 382 -5.80 15.17 36.36
CA GLU A 382 -6.62 14.43 37.32
C GLU A 382 -7.79 13.70 36.64
N THR A 383 -8.35 14.27 35.58
CA THR A 383 -9.40 13.62 34.79
C THR A 383 -8.86 12.36 34.09
N TYR A 384 -7.65 12.41 33.53
CA TYR A 384 -7.02 11.26 32.90
C TYR A 384 -6.62 10.16 33.89
N LYS A 385 -6.18 10.52 35.11
CA LYS A 385 -5.88 9.55 36.18
C LYS A 385 -7.10 8.71 36.59
N ASN A 386 -8.30 9.24 36.41
CA ASN A 386 -9.55 8.57 36.75
C ASN A 386 -10.25 7.91 35.55
N ALA A 387 -9.79 8.16 34.32
CA ALA A 387 -10.41 7.63 33.11
C ALA A 387 -9.97 6.20 32.80
N GLU A 388 -10.92 5.36 32.37
CA GLU A 388 -10.63 4.00 31.92
C GLU A 388 -9.60 3.99 30.79
N VAL A 389 -8.77 2.94 30.75
CA VAL A 389 -7.61 2.78 29.85
C VAL A 389 -6.48 3.78 30.12
N TRP A 390 -6.77 5.07 30.20
CA TRP A 390 -5.80 6.14 30.42
C TRP A 390 -5.11 6.05 31.79
N LYS A 391 -5.83 5.63 32.83
CA LYS A 391 -5.26 5.37 34.17
C LYS A 391 -4.19 4.27 34.21
N ASN A 392 -4.07 3.45 33.16
CA ASN A 392 -3.11 2.34 33.10
C ASN A 392 -1.70 2.78 32.64
N PHE A 393 -1.51 4.05 32.24
CA PHE A 393 -0.19 4.58 31.98
C PHE A 393 0.66 4.65 33.26
N ASN A 394 1.97 4.45 33.13
CA ASN A 394 2.88 4.39 34.29
C ASN A 394 2.92 5.72 35.05
N GLN A 395 2.89 6.83 34.32
CA GLN A 395 2.78 8.19 34.84
C GLN A 395 1.88 9.01 33.91
N ILE A 396 1.12 9.92 34.51
CA ILE A 396 0.32 10.92 33.80
C ILE A 396 0.78 12.28 34.30
N LEU A 397 1.38 13.05 33.39
CA LEU A 397 2.04 14.31 33.67
C LEU A 397 1.39 15.46 32.88
N PRO A 398 1.44 16.69 33.40
CA PRO A 398 0.96 17.84 32.65
C PRO A 398 1.86 18.11 31.44
N LEU A 399 1.24 18.47 30.31
CA LEU A 399 1.89 19.25 29.27
C LEU A 399 2.15 20.64 29.86
N GLU A 400 3.42 21.07 29.88
CA GLU A 400 3.74 22.43 30.30
C GLU A 400 3.06 23.43 29.35
N ASP A 401 2.50 24.49 29.92
CA ASP A 401 2.16 25.69 29.17
C ASP A 401 3.49 26.26 28.63
N PRO A 402 3.68 26.40 27.30
CA PRO A 402 4.90 26.95 26.73
C PRO A 402 5.25 28.35 27.29
N SER A 403 4.30 29.05 27.90
CA SER A 403 4.51 30.35 28.54
C SER A 403 5.05 30.30 29.97
N ASN A 404 5.21 29.13 30.59
CA ASN A 404 5.47 29.01 32.04
C ASN A 404 6.57 27.99 32.40
N ILE A 405 7.69 28.00 31.67
CA ILE A 405 8.79 27.05 31.82
C ILE A 405 9.61 27.37 33.07
N ASN A 406 9.45 26.55 34.11
CA ASN A 406 10.48 26.29 35.12
C ASN A 406 10.22 24.90 35.75
N SER A 407 10.91 23.88 35.21
CA SER A 407 10.93 22.44 35.57
C SER A 407 9.64 21.67 35.19
N THR A 408 9.64 20.52 34.48
CA THR A 408 10.62 19.43 34.37
C THR A 408 10.29 18.37 33.28
N TYR A 409 9.55 18.63 32.18
CA TYR A 409 9.39 17.61 31.12
C TYR A 409 9.34 18.18 29.69
N PHE A 410 10.42 17.98 28.93
CA PHE A 410 10.65 18.60 27.63
C PHE A 410 9.81 18.03 26.47
N ASN A 411 9.18 18.92 25.70
CA ASN A 411 8.65 18.66 24.36
C ASN A 411 9.74 18.88 23.29
N LEU A 412 10.90 18.26 23.49
CA LEU A 412 12.01 18.34 22.55
C LEU A 412 11.67 17.57 21.27
N ILE A 413 11.47 18.28 20.16
CA ILE A 413 11.34 17.70 18.82
C ILE A 413 12.74 17.60 18.23
N VAL A 414 13.04 16.43 17.66
CA VAL A 414 14.30 16.17 16.96
C VAL A 414 13.99 15.97 15.49
N SER A 415 14.52 16.83 14.62
CA SER A 415 14.20 16.83 13.18
C SER A 415 15.37 17.35 12.34
N PRO A 416 15.51 16.99 11.06
CA PRO A 416 14.80 15.91 10.41
C PRO A 416 15.20 14.56 11.02
N ASN A 417 14.31 13.58 10.96
CA ASN A 417 14.62 12.20 11.28
C ASN A 417 13.88 11.35 10.25
N PRO A 418 14.55 10.83 9.21
CA PRO A 418 16.01 10.67 9.09
C PRO A 418 16.76 11.99 8.86
N ALA A 419 17.94 12.12 9.46
CA ALA A 419 18.87 13.24 9.28
C ALA A 419 20.03 12.85 8.36
N LYS A 420 20.46 13.81 7.54
CA LYS A 420 21.64 13.65 6.66
C LYS A 420 22.89 14.15 7.36
N ASP A 421 23.02 15.46 7.56
CA ASP A 421 24.25 16.05 8.12
C ASP A 421 24.01 16.76 9.44
N VAL A 422 22.79 17.24 9.68
CA VAL A 422 22.44 18.03 10.87
C VAL A 422 21.11 17.52 11.43
N VAL A 423 21.06 17.45 12.75
CA VAL A 423 19.84 17.25 13.53
C VAL A 423 19.55 18.56 14.26
N TYR A 424 18.33 19.05 14.12
CA TYR A 424 17.78 20.20 14.82
C TYR A 424 16.92 19.77 15.99
N PHE A 425 16.98 20.57 17.04
CA PHE A 425 16.20 20.46 18.26
C PHE A 425 15.22 21.63 18.30
N SER A 426 13.98 21.42 18.70
CA SER A 426 13.01 22.53 18.85
C SER A 426 13.41 23.52 19.94
N GLU A 427 14.28 23.11 20.87
CA GLU A 427 14.77 23.92 21.99
C GLU A 427 16.30 23.89 22.04
N LYS A 428 16.89 24.80 22.82
CA LYS A 428 18.32 24.73 23.14
C LYS A 428 18.63 23.47 23.94
N VAL A 429 19.74 22.80 23.63
CA VAL A 429 20.22 21.63 24.36
C VAL A 429 21.65 21.86 24.82
N ASN A 430 22.01 21.30 25.98
CA ASN A 430 23.31 21.50 26.61
C ASN A 430 24.31 20.40 26.23
N LYS A 431 23.84 19.16 26.08
CA LYS A 431 24.70 18.02 25.74
C LYS A 431 23.90 16.98 24.98
N VAL A 432 24.54 16.32 24.04
CA VAL A 432 23.96 15.17 23.35
C VAL A 432 24.95 14.03 23.38
N SER A 433 24.49 12.86 23.80
CA SER A 433 25.24 11.60 23.75
C SER A 433 24.56 10.68 22.74
N VAL A 434 25.32 10.20 21.78
CA VAL A 434 24.84 9.34 20.71
C VAL A 434 25.29 7.92 20.99
N TYR A 435 24.34 7.01 21.08
CA TYR A 435 24.58 5.59 21.32
C TYR A 435 24.20 4.78 20.08
N SER A 436 24.90 3.67 19.84
CA SER A 436 24.43 2.64 18.90
C SER A 436 23.20 1.93 19.48
N LEU A 437 22.49 1.14 18.65
CA LEU A 437 21.37 0.31 19.12
C LEU A 437 21.78 -0.73 20.18
N GLN A 438 23.06 -1.11 20.24
CA GLN A 438 23.63 -1.98 21.28
C GLN A 438 24.01 -1.20 22.55
N SER A 439 23.57 0.06 22.68
CA SER A 439 23.86 0.95 23.82
C SER A 439 25.34 1.32 24.02
N ASN A 440 26.16 1.17 22.98
CA ASN A 440 27.55 1.65 23.01
C ASN A 440 27.58 3.15 22.72
N LEU A 441 28.29 3.94 23.53
CA LEU A 441 28.49 5.37 23.24
C LEU A 441 29.37 5.52 21.99
N VAL A 442 28.84 6.18 20.95
CA VAL A 442 29.50 6.40 19.66
C VAL A 442 30.07 7.81 19.57
N TYR A 443 29.32 8.81 20.06
CA TYR A 443 29.72 10.20 20.01
C TYR A 443 29.09 10.98 21.17
N GLN A 444 29.74 12.04 21.62
CA GLN A 444 29.20 12.94 22.63
C GLN A 444 29.69 14.35 22.35
N THR A 445 28.80 15.33 22.52
CA THR A 445 29.14 16.73 22.35
C THR A 445 28.36 17.62 23.32
N VAL A 446 28.97 18.72 23.71
CA VAL A 446 28.32 19.81 24.44
C VAL A 446 27.84 20.81 23.39
N ILE A 447 26.57 21.15 23.44
CA ILE A 447 25.92 22.05 22.50
C ILE A 447 25.50 23.30 23.28
N ASN A 448 25.57 24.47 22.66
CA ASN A 448 24.99 25.69 23.20
C ASN A 448 24.09 26.31 22.12
N GLY A 449 23.03 25.59 21.79
CA GLY A 449 22.21 25.85 20.61
C GLY A 449 21.21 24.74 20.33
N ASN A 450 20.66 24.76 19.12
CA ASN A 450 19.48 24.00 18.74
C ASN A 450 19.79 23.01 17.60
N GLU A 451 21.06 22.73 17.34
CA GLU A 451 21.47 21.87 16.24
C GLU A 451 22.72 21.07 16.60
N MET A 452 22.85 19.90 15.96
CA MET A 452 23.96 18.97 16.11
C MET A 452 24.39 18.49 14.74
N ASN A 453 25.66 18.70 14.39
CA ASN A 453 26.25 18.07 13.22
C ASN A 453 26.48 16.58 13.48
N ILE A 454 25.95 15.74 12.60
CA ILE A 454 26.08 14.28 12.61
C ILE A 454 26.74 13.73 11.35
N SER A 455 27.34 14.57 10.50
CA SER A 455 27.94 14.14 9.22
C SER A 455 29.12 13.17 9.39
N HIS A 456 29.75 13.18 10.56
CA HIS A 456 30.84 12.28 10.93
C HIS A 456 30.35 10.88 11.38
N LEU A 457 29.06 10.73 11.69
CA LEU A 457 28.47 9.44 12.03
C LEU A 457 28.31 8.59 10.77
N GLN A 458 28.54 7.29 10.89
CA GLN A 458 28.23 6.34 9.82
C GLN A 458 26.71 6.28 9.60
N ASN A 459 26.29 5.86 8.43
CA ASN A 459 24.88 5.65 8.16
C ASN A 459 24.34 4.54 9.09
N GLY A 460 23.23 4.81 9.77
CA GLY A 460 22.73 3.92 10.79
C GLY A 460 21.71 4.55 11.73
N MET A 461 21.22 3.73 12.66
CA MET A 461 20.23 4.11 13.67
C MET A 461 20.95 4.35 14.99
N TYR A 462 20.64 5.48 15.63
CA TYR A 462 21.28 5.93 16.85
C TYR A 462 20.25 6.32 17.91
N MET A 463 20.58 6.09 19.17
CA MET A 463 19.85 6.63 20.32
C MET A 463 20.57 7.89 20.79
N LEU A 464 19.90 9.03 20.69
CA LEU A 464 20.37 10.29 21.24
C LEU A 464 19.81 10.42 22.66
N ARG A 465 20.71 10.47 23.63
CA ARG A 465 20.42 10.96 24.97
C ARG A 465 20.73 12.45 25.02
N ILE A 466 19.69 13.26 25.08
CA ILE A 466 19.76 14.70 24.96
C ILE A 466 19.53 15.32 26.33
N TYR A 467 20.44 16.19 26.73
CA TYR A 467 20.43 16.89 28.01
C TYR A 467 20.06 18.33 27.74
N VAL A 468 18.91 18.78 28.25
CA VAL A 468 18.49 20.18 28.14
C VAL A 468 18.99 20.99 29.34
N THR A 469 19.07 20.35 30.51
CA THR A 469 19.74 20.84 31.72
C THR A 469 20.62 19.73 32.30
N GLU A 470 21.24 19.94 33.47
CA GLU A 470 22.01 18.88 34.14
C GLU A 470 21.14 17.70 34.60
N THR A 471 19.86 17.95 34.90
CA THR A 471 18.92 16.95 35.41
C THR A 471 17.98 16.41 34.35
N ASP A 472 17.81 17.13 33.24
CA ASP A 472 16.73 16.86 32.29
C ASP A 472 17.24 16.12 31.05
N VAL A 473 16.78 14.88 30.91
CA VAL A 473 17.26 13.94 29.89
C VAL A 473 16.12 13.42 29.04
N VAL A 474 16.27 13.52 27.71
CA VAL A 474 15.33 12.98 26.72
C VAL A 474 16.07 11.96 25.85
N ASP A 475 15.56 10.73 25.81
CA ASP A 475 16.07 9.71 24.90
C ASP A 475 15.23 9.71 23.61
N MET A 476 15.87 10.01 22.48
CA MET A 476 15.26 10.10 21.15
C MET A 476 16.03 9.20 20.19
N LYS A 477 15.33 8.49 19.33
CA LYS A 477 15.99 7.67 18.30
C LYS A 477 16.08 8.46 17.00
N VAL A 478 17.25 8.53 16.40
CA VAL A 478 17.51 9.26 15.14
C VAL A 478 18.19 8.34 14.14
N ILE A 479 17.91 8.56 12.86
CA ILE A 479 18.54 7.83 11.77
C ILE A 479 19.43 8.76 10.97
N LYS A 480 20.70 8.36 10.83
CA LYS A 480 21.68 8.98 9.93
C LYS A 480 21.61 8.28 8.57
N GLN A 481 21.34 9.04 7.51
CA GLN A 481 21.32 8.59 6.11
C GLN A 481 22.52 9.05 5.30
#